data_AF-A0A502CT82-F1
#
_entry.id   AF-A0A502CT82-F1
#
_cell.length_a   1.000
_cell.length_b   1.000
_cell.length_c   1.000
_cell.angle_alpha   90.00
_cell.angle_beta   90.00
_cell.angle_gamma   90.00
#
_symmetry.space_group_name_H-M   'P 1'
#
loop_
_entity.id
_entity.type
_entity.pdbx_description
1 polymer ?
#
loop_
_entity_poly.entity_id
_entity_poly.type
_entity_poly.pdbx_seq_one_letter_code
_entity_poly.pdbx_strand_id
1 'polypeptide(L)'
;MKDENLTPTQLWRKHRLRQVMLFVTVPGVLLGTASITAAYSAGWMSPPPPKPSCTPVVVPAPARASFTVNVMNATGRKGVAADVASGLVKRTFAVGGISNAPRSWYVTQTAVVHHGSKGLDEALLVASQIPGAKLFGDTRSGTSVDVVVGLGYQGMVPIPARLKPIPSEVKVNVYNTTYKTGLAKTVADAVAARGFKVKEVSNDPLRTMQRGTAVIRYGEDGDLAAALLQGHVPGAQLVKDTRLGATLDLVIGNAFTDLTPTADVPPLPVRSPQAVPTVARPCT
;
A
#
# COMPACT_ATOMS: atom_id res chain seq x y z
N MET A 1 -58.67 -45.36 24.80
CA MET A 1 -59.59 -46.33 25.44
C MET A 1 -59.90 -45.84 26.85
N LYS A 2 -61.17 -45.56 27.16
CA LYS A 2 -61.62 -45.17 28.50
C LYS A 2 -61.57 -46.40 29.43
N ASP A 3 -61.18 -46.19 30.68
CA ASP A 3 -60.88 -47.28 31.64
C ASP A 3 -62.11 -48.13 32.04
N GLU A 4 -63.32 -47.71 31.64
CA GLU A 4 -64.61 -48.34 31.98
C GLU A 4 -64.86 -49.72 31.35
N ASN A 5 -64.05 -50.17 30.37
CA ASN A 5 -64.26 -51.44 29.66
C ASN A 5 -63.19 -52.52 29.94
N LEU A 6 -62.43 -52.42 31.03
CA LEU A 6 -61.33 -53.34 31.35
C LEU A 6 -61.71 -54.32 32.48
N THR A 7 -61.35 -55.60 32.34
CA THR A 7 -61.58 -56.60 33.40
C THR A 7 -60.69 -56.35 34.63
N PRO A 8 -61.06 -56.80 35.84
CA PRO A 8 -60.27 -56.55 37.06
C PRO A 8 -58.79 -56.97 36.95
N THR A 9 -58.52 -58.08 36.24
CA THR A 9 -57.16 -58.57 36.00
C THR A 9 -56.38 -57.72 34.98
N GLN A 10 -57.06 -57.13 33.99
CA GLN A 10 -56.46 -56.20 33.04
C GLN A 10 -56.14 -54.84 33.68
N LEU A 11 -57.02 -54.33 34.56
CA LEU A 11 -56.75 -53.15 35.37
C LEU A 11 -55.54 -53.37 36.29
N TRP A 12 -55.48 -54.51 36.99
CA TRP A 12 -54.34 -54.84 37.86
C TRP A 12 -53.01 -54.92 37.09
N ARG A 13 -52.99 -55.56 35.92
CA ARG A 13 -51.79 -55.59 35.04
C ARG A 13 -51.40 -54.20 34.55
N LYS A 14 -52.37 -53.35 34.19
CA LYS A 14 -52.12 -51.96 33.75
C LYS A 14 -51.57 -51.10 34.87
N HIS A 15 -52.09 -51.22 36.10
CA HIS A 15 -51.56 -50.52 37.26
C HIS A 15 -50.15 -50.99 37.60
N ARG A 16 -49.90 -52.30 37.59
CA ARG A 16 -48.56 -52.86 37.82
C ARG A 16 -47.55 -52.42 36.77
N LEU A 17 -47.93 -52.41 35.49
CA LEU A 17 -47.09 -51.91 34.41
C LEU A 17 -46.82 -50.40 34.54
N ARG A 18 -47.83 -49.60 34.90
CA ARG A 18 -47.64 -48.16 35.18
C ARG A 18 -46.72 -47.93 36.38
N GLN A 19 -46.87 -48.71 37.44
CA GLN A 19 -46.01 -48.63 38.62
C GLN A 19 -44.56 -49.03 38.29
N VAL A 20 -44.35 -50.12 37.55
CA VAL A 20 -43.01 -50.53 37.09
C VAL A 20 -42.40 -49.48 36.16
N MET A 21 -43.18 -48.95 35.21
CA MET A 21 -42.71 -47.85 34.35
C MET A 21 -42.30 -46.64 35.18
N LEU A 22 -43.12 -46.19 36.13
CA LEU A 22 -42.78 -45.07 37.03
C LEU A 22 -41.54 -45.36 37.87
N PHE A 23 -41.39 -46.58 38.39
CA PHE A 23 -40.24 -46.98 39.20
C PHE A 23 -38.94 -47.04 38.40
N VAL A 24 -39.00 -47.21 37.07
CA VAL A 24 -37.83 -47.22 36.19
C VAL A 24 -37.55 -45.83 35.61
N THR A 25 -38.57 -45.10 35.18
CA THR A 25 -38.40 -43.80 34.51
C THR A 25 -38.04 -42.68 35.49
N VAL A 26 -38.63 -42.66 36.70
CA VAL A 26 -38.36 -41.57 37.65
C VAL A 26 -36.91 -41.58 38.13
N PRO A 27 -36.32 -42.72 38.56
CA PRO A 27 -34.89 -42.76 38.89
C PRO A 27 -33.99 -42.53 37.68
N GLY A 28 -34.37 -43.02 36.49
CA GLY A 28 -33.63 -42.78 35.26
C GLY A 28 -33.55 -41.30 34.88
N VAL A 29 -34.66 -40.57 35.00
CA VAL A 29 -34.68 -39.11 34.76
C VAL A 29 -33.88 -38.37 35.83
N LEU A 30 -34.01 -38.72 37.11
CA LEU A 30 -33.25 -38.09 38.20
C LEU A 30 -31.73 -38.32 38.05
N LEU A 31 -31.30 -39.53 37.71
CA LEU A 31 -29.89 -39.82 37.45
C LEU A 31 -29.39 -39.09 36.21
N GLY A 32 -30.20 -39.02 35.15
CA GLY A 32 -29.88 -38.27 33.93
C GLY A 32 -29.73 -36.77 34.18
N THR A 33 -30.66 -36.14 34.90
CA THR A 33 -30.57 -34.70 35.21
C THR A 33 -29.44 -34.39 36.18
N ALA A 34 -29.20 -35.23 37.18
CA ALA A 34 -28.09 -35.08 38.12
C ALA A 34 -26.73 -35.17 37.42
N SER A 35 -26.56 -36.10 36.49
CA SER A 35 -25.30 -36.27 35.73
C SER A 35 -25.06 -35.15 34.73
N ILE A 36 -26.10 -34.65 34.03
CA ILE A 36 -25.98 -33.45 33.18
C ILE A 36 -25.60 -32.22 34.01
N THR A 37 -26.24 -32.04 35.17
CA THR A 37 -25.95 -30.91 36.07
C THR A 37 -24.52 -30.97 36.60
N ALA A 38 -24.05 -32.16 36.99
CA ALA A 38 -22.68 -32.38 37.44
C ALA A 38 -21.63 -32.14 36.32
N ALA A 39 -21.91 -32.57 35.09
CA ALA A 39 -21.01 -32.34 33.96
C ALA A 39 -20.96 -30.86 33.55
N TYR A 40 -22.05 -30.11 33.71
CA TYR A 40 -22.07 -28.67 33.46
C TYR A 40 -21.33 -27.90 34.57
N SER A 41 -21.55 -28.24 35.84
CA SER A 41 -20.88 -27.59 36.97
C SER A 41 -19.38 -27.90 37.05
N ALA A 42 -18.96 -29.10 36.61
CA ALA A 42 -17.55 -29.48 36.46
C ALA A 42 -16.88 -28.87 35.21
N GLY A 43 -17.63 -28.14 34.37
CA GLY A 43 -17.11 -27.46 33.18
C GLY A 43 -16.79 -28.39 32.00
N TRP A 44 -17.21 -29.66 32.04
CA TRP A 44 -16.97 -30.64 30.97
C TRP A 44 -17.84 -30.41 29.73
N MET A 45 -18.94 -29.66 29.88
CA MET A 45 -19.83 -29.27 28.77
C MET A 45 -19.85 -27.75 28.51
N SER A 46 -19.00 -26.99 29.21
CA SER A 46 -18.84 -25.57 28.92
C SER A 46 -18.06 -25.42 27.62
N PRO A 47 -18.55 -24.63 26.65
CA PRO A 47 -17.73 -24.30 25.48
C PRO A 47 -16.41 -23.68 25.96
N PRO A 48 -15.28 -24.01 25.32
CA PRO A 48 -14.01 -23.41 25.69
C PRO A 48 -14.15 -21.89 25.65
N PRO A 49 -13.55 -21.17 26.62
CA PRO A 49 -13.62 -19.72 26.64
C PRO A 49 -13.19 -19.19 25.28
N PRO A 50 -13.89 -18.17 24.73
CA PRO A 50 -13.52 -17.61 23.44
C PRO A 50 -12.06 -17.18 23.49
N LYS A 51 -11.27 -17.63 22.51
CA LYS A 51 -9.86 -17.23 22.41
C LYS A 51 -9.81 -15.69 22.40
N PRO A 52 -8.90 -15.06 23.17
CA PRO A 52 -8.81 -13.61 23.22
C PRO A 52 -8.67 -13.05 21.80
N SER A 53 -9.64 -12.24 21.37
CA SER A 53 -9.64 -11.58 20.07
C SER A 53 -8.71 -10.40 20.14
N CYS A 54 -7.48 -10.57 19.67
CA CYS A 54 -6.55 -9.47 19.67
C CYS A 54 -6.69 -8.63 18.39
N THR A 55 -7.05 -7.36 18.57
CA THR A 55 -7.13 -6.39 17.48
C THR A 55 -5.79 -5.65 17.37
N PRO A 56 -5.12 -5.68 16.20
CA PRO A 56 -3.86 -4.96 16.03
C PRO A 56 -4.07 -3.46 16.15
N VAL A 57 -3.07 -2.77 16.71
CA VAL A 57 -3.12 -1.31 16.90
C VAL A 57 -2.64 -0.64 15.62
N VAL A 58 -3.52 0.11 14.96
CA VAL A 58 -3.19 0.86 13.74
C VAL A 58 -2.63 2.22 14.11
N VAL A 59 -1.41 2.50 13.67
CA VAL A 59 -0.72 3.79 13.90
C VAL A 59 -0.32 4.43 12.57
N PRO A 60 -0.13 5.76 12.51
CA PRO A 60 0.44 6.41 11.34
C PRO A 60 1.80 5.81 10.99
N ALA A 61 2.02 5.52 9.70
CA ALA A 61 3.28 4.99 9.22
C ALA A 61 4.36 6.08 9.26
N PRO A 62 5.61 5.73 9.61
CA PRO A 62 6.73 6.66 9.53
C PRO A 62 6.97 7.14 8.09
N ALA A 63 7.56 8.32 7.95
CA ALA A 63 7.94 8.82 6.64
C ALA A 63 9.02 7.91 6.03
N ARG A 64 8.83 7.46 4.78
CA ARG A 64 9.73 6.48 4.14
C ARG A 64 11.19 6.93 4.09
N ALA A 65 11.42 8.24 3.95
CA ALA A 65 12.76 8.84 3.90
C ALA A 65 13.34 9.21 5.28
N SER A 66 12.59 9.05 6.38
CA SER A 66 13.06 9.47 7.71
C SER A 66 13.96 8.45 8.42
N PHE A 67 14.16 7.26 7.83
CA PHE A 67 14.98 6.20 8.40
C PHE A 67 15.74 5.45 7.30
N THR A 68 16.83 4.80 7.69
CA THR A 68 17.71 4.08 6.77
C THR A 68 17.30 2.62 6.65
N VAL A 69 17.24 2.13 5.41
CA VAL A 69 17.04 0.72 5.07
C VAL A 69 18.32 0.14 4.47
N ASN A 70 18.87 -0.91 5.07
CA ASN A 70 19.94 -1.68 4.42
C ASN A 70 19.32 -2.93 3.77
N VAL A 71 19.85 -3.34 2.63
CA VAL A 71 19.36 -4.49 1.87
C VAL A 71 20.46 -5.53 1.74
N MET A 72 20.22 -6.72 2.27
CA MET A 72 21.16 -7.83 2.29
C MET A 72 20.62 -8.99 1.46
N ASN A 73 21.50 -9.62 0.68
CA ASN A 73 21.16 -10.76 -0.14
C ASN A 73 21.51 -12.09 0.55
N ALA A 74 20.51 -12.92 0.87
CA ALA A 74 20.67 -14.29 1.35
C ALA A 74 20.15 -15.33 0.34
N THR A 75 19.88 -14.92 -0.91
CA THR A 75 19.26 -15.79 -1.94
C THR A 75 20.26 -16.65 -2.72
N GLY A 76 21.55 -16.30 -2.67
CA GLY A 76 22.58 -16.88 -3.54
C GLY A 76 22.54 -16.40 -5.01
N ARG A 77 21.51 -15.64 -5.40
CA ARG A 77 21.36 -15.09 -6.76
C ARG A 77 22.00 -13.71 -6.85
N LYS A 78 22.77 -13.44 -7.90
CA LYS A 78 23.38 -12.11 -8.14
C LYS A 78 22.30 -11.05 -8.40
N GLY A 79 22.50 -9.84 -7.88
CA GLY A 79 21.68 -8.67 -8.20
C GLY A 79 20.42 -8.47 -7.36
N VAL A 80 19.93 -9.50 -6.65
CA VAL A 80 18.64 -9.44 -5.95
C VAL A 80 18.55 -8.29 -4.94
N ALA A 81 19.56 -8.07 -4.10
CA ALA A 81 19.55 -6.95 -3.16
C ALA A 81 19.60 -5.58 -3.85
N ALA A 82 20.26 -5.47 -5.00
CA ALA A 82 20.29 -4.23 -5.78
C ALA A 82 18.93 -3.93 -6.42
N ASP A 83 18.22 -4.96 -6.91
CA ASP A 83 16.87 -4.81 -7.47
C ASP A 83 15.86 -4.39 -6.39
N VAL A 84 15.95 -5.03 -5.20
CA VAL A 84 15.13 -4.65 -4.03
C VAL A 84 15.44 -3.22 -3.61
N ALA A 85 16.70 -2.86 -3.46
CA ALA A 85 17.13 -1.50 -3.13
C ALA A 85 16.61 -0.47 -4.15
N SER A 86 16.74 -0.74 -5.45
CA SER A 86 16.24 0.15 -6.51
C SER A 86 14.73 0.35 -6.39
N GLY A 87 13.96 -0.72 -6.12
CA GLY A 87 12.53 -0.59 -5.90
C GLY A 87 12.18 0.17 -4.63
N LEU A 88 12.94 0.02 -3.54
CA LEU A 88 12.73 0.80 -2.32
C LEU A 88 13.03 2.29 -2.56
N VAL A 89 14.10 2.62 -3.28
CA VAL A 89 14.41 4.01 -3.69
C VAL A 89 13.29 4.61 -4.54
N LYS A 90 12.76 3.87 -5.52
CA LYS A 90 11.59 4.29 -6.32
C LYS A 90 10.33 4.52 -5.48
N ARG A 91 10.27 3.93 -4.29
CA ARG A 91 9.20 4.12 -3.30
C ARG A 91 9.57 5.15 -2.23
N THR A 92 10.63 5.95 -2.46
CA THR A 92 11.13 7.03 -1.61
C THR A 92 11.70 6.61 -0.25
N PHE A 93 12.08 5.34 -0.10
CA PHE A 93 12.86 4.91 1.06
C PHE A 93 14.32 5.33 0.95
N ALA A 94 14.93 5.70 2.07
CA ALA A 94 16.36 5.99 2.12
C ALA A 94 17.16 4.68 2.28
N VAL A 95 17.74 4.19 1.19
CA VAL A 95 18.58 2.99 1.22
C VAL A 95 20.02 3.37 1.59
N GLY A 96 20.55 2.82 2.69
CA GLY A 96 21.88 3.12 3.21
C GLY A 96 22.98 2.18 2.75
N GLY A 97 22.66 0.89 2.56
CA GLY A 97 23.64 -0.13 2.21
C GLY A 97 23.04 -1.28 1.41
N ILE A 98 23.83 -1.82 0.49
CA ILE A 98 23.49 -3.00 -0.32
C ILE A 98 24.64 -4.00 -0.16
N SER A 99 24.37 -5.18 0.38
CA SER A 99 25.40 -6.17 0.67
C SER A 99 24.88 -7.61 0.55
N ASN A 100 25.76 -8.59 0.77
CA ASN A 100 25.34 -9.97 1.00
C ASN A 100 25.13 -10.19 2.50
N ALA A 101 24.17 -11.04 2.84
CA ALA A 101 23.98 -11.47 4.22
C ALA A 101 25.19 -12.31 4.70
N PRO A 102 25.48 -12.34 6.01
CA PRO A 102 26.47 -13.23 6.59
C PRO A 102 26.21 -14.69 6.18
N ARG A 103 27.27 -15.49 5.96
CA ARG A 103 27.13 -16.89 5.52
C ARG A 103 26.38 -17.78 6.52
N SER A 104 26.34 -17.41 7.79
CA SER A 104 25.57 -18.12 8.82
C SER A 104 24.06 -17.87 8.75
N TRP A 105 23.63 -16.85 8.00
CA TRP A 105 22.22 -16.47 7.91
C TRP A 105 21.56 -17.19 6.74
N TYR A 106 20.92 -18.31 7.06
CA TYR A 106 20.12 -19.06 6.10
C TYR A 106 18.65 -18.67 6.22
N VAL A 107 18.16 -17.87 5.25
CA VAL A 107 16.78 -17.36 5.24
C VAL A 107 15.99 -18.06 4.13
N THR A 108 15.11 -18.98 4.53
CA THR A 108 14.22 -19.69 3.60
C THR A 108 12.98 -18.89 3.24
N GLN A 109 12.58 -17.96 4.12
CA GLN A 109 11.47 -17.04 3.94
C GLN A 109 11.72 -16.07 2.76
N THR A 110 10.68 -15.37 2.31
CA THR A 110 10.79 -14.35 1.26
C THR A 110 11.78 -13.23 1.63
N ALA A 111 11.61 -12.69 2.83
CA ALA A 111 12.54 -11.75 3.43
C ALA A 111 12.35 -11.74 4.95
N VAL A 112 13.39 -11.36 5.69
CA VAL A 112 13.33 -11.08 7.12
C VAL A 112 13.81 -9.66 7.33
N VAL A 113 12.97 -8.83 7.93
CA VAL A 113 13.29 -7.43 8.26
C VAL A 113 13.73 -7.38 9.72
N HIS A 114 15.01 -7.15 9.92
CA HIS A 114 15.60 -6.99 11.24
C HIS A 114 15.40 -5.57 11.75
N HIS A 115 15.04 -5.43 13.02
CA HIS A 115 14.81 -4.13 13.63
C HIS A 115 15.10 -4.12 15.12
N GLY A 116 15.41 -2.93 15.63
CA GLY A 116 15.56 -2.70 17.07
C GLY A 116 14.22 -2.44 17.75
N SER A 117 14.28 -2.21 19.06
CA SER A 117 13.09 -1.90 19.87
C SER A 117 12.35 -0.63 19.42
N LYS A 118 13.07 0.35 18.87
CA LYS A 118 12.50 1.62 18.35
C LYS A 118 12.09 1.56 16.88
N GLY A 119 12.49 0.51 16.15
CA GLY A 119 12.32 0.40 14.70
C GLY A 119 11.12 -0.45 14.24
N LEU A 120 10.20 -0.79 15.14
CA LEU A 120 9.10 -1.72 14.84
C LEU A 120 8.19 -1.18 13.73
N ASP A 121 7.84 0.11 13.76
CA ASP A 121 6.94 0.70 12.77
C ASP A 121 7.60 0.82 11.40
N GLU A 122 8.88 1.16 11.37
CA GLU A 122 9.73 1.19 10.20
C GLU A 122 9.83 -0.20 9.57
N ALA A 123 10.01 -1.22 10.40
CA ALA A 123 10.11 -2.60 9.96
C ALA A 123 8.79 -3.11 9.39
N LEU A 124 7.65 -2.81 10.04
CA LEU A 124 6.31 -3.10 9.53
C LEU A 124 6.07 -2.42 8.17
N LEU A 125 6.46 -1.15 8.05
CA LEU A 125 6.33 -0.40 6.80
C LEU A 125 7.17 -1.03 5.68
N VAL A 126 8.42 -1.40 5.94
CA VAL A 126 9.29 -2.04 4.94
C VAL A 126 8.81 -3.45 4.61
N ALA A 127 8.40 -4.25 5.59
CA ALA A 127 7.88 -5.59 5.40
C ALA A 127 6.61 -5.59 4.53
N SER A 128 5.76 -4.56 4.64
CA SER A 128 4.57 -4.42 3.78
C SER A 128 4.89 -4.28 2.29
N GLN A 129 6.15 -3.93 1.93
CA GLN A 129 6.59 -3.82 0.54
C GLN A 129 6.96 -5.18 -0.08
N ILE A 130 7.22 -6.21 0.74
CA ILE A 130 7.68 -7.53 0.30
C ILE A 130 6.68 -8.58 0.79
N PRO A 131 5.82 -9.13 -0.09
CA PRO A 131 4.83 -10.13 0.29
C PRO A 131 5.44 -11.34 0.99
N GLY A 132 4.95 -11.64 2.20
CA GLY A 132 5.47 -12.76 3.01
C GLY A 132 6.73 -12.45 3.82
N ALA A 133 7.21 -11.20 3.83
CA ALA A 133 8.27 -10.79 4.72
C ALA A 133 7.89 -11.01 6.20
N LYS A 134 8.89 -11.39 7.00
CA LYS A 134 8.78 -11.58 8.45
C LYS A 134 9.59 -10.52 9.17
N LEU A 135 9.22 -10.23 10.42
CA LEU A 135 9.99 -9.35 11.27
C LEU A 135 10.89 -10.16 12.21
N PHE A 136 12.06 -9.61 12.51
CA PHE A 136 12.96 -10.15 13.51
C PHE A 136 13.45 -9.01 14.40
N GLY A 137 13.06 -9.04 15.67
CA GLY A 137 13.56 -8.10 16.66
C GLY A 137 14.97 -8.47 17.09
N ASP A 138 15.91 -7.54 17.00
CA ASP A 138 17.26 -7.69 17.53
C ASP A 138 17.60 -6.60 18.55
N THR A 139 18.85 -6.60 19.01
CA THR A 139 19.31 -5.74 20.09
C THR A 139 19.84 -4.38 19.60
N ARG A 140 19.66 -4.02 18.31
CA ARG A 140 20.14 -2.74 17.80
C ARG A 140 19.36 -1.58 18.44
N SER A 141 20.01 -0.42 18.51
CA SER A 141 19.37 0.84 18.85
C SER A 141 18.99 1.61 17.58
N GLY A 142 18.06 2.56 17.71
CA GLY A 142 17.62 3.40 16.60
C GLY A 142 16.49 2.78 15.75
N THR A 143 16.20 3.43 14.64
CA THR A 143 15.07 3.12 13.73
C THR A 143 15.53 2.52 12.40
N SER A 144 16.82 2.24 12.24
CA SER A 144 17.34 1.59 11.04
C SER A 144 16.90 0.13 10.97
N VAL A 145 16.62 -0.32 9.76
CA VAL A 145 16.14 -1.68 9.49
C VAL A 145 17.00 -2.35 8.43
N ASP A 146 17.24 -3.65 8.59
CA ASP A 146 17.94 -4.45 7.59
C ASP A 146 16.97 -5.45 6.96
N VAL A 147 16.84 -5.38 5.63
CA VAL A 147 16.05 -6.30 4.84
C VAL A 147 16.95 -7.41 4.36
N VAL A 148 16.83 -8.59 4.96
CA VAL A 148 17.53 -9.80 4.51
C VAL A 148 16.62 -10.53 3.53
N VAL A 149 16.95 -10.47 2.25
CA VAL A 149 16.17 -11.08 1.17
C VAL A 149 16.53 -12.56 1.08
N GLY A 150 15.55 -13.45 1.29
CA GLY A 150 15.76 -14.89 1.39
C GLY A 150 15.35 -15.66 0.14
N LEU A 151 15.53 -16.98 0.19
CA LEU A 151 15.34 -17.89 -0.95
C LEU A 151 13.93 -17.85 -1.53
N GLY A 152 12.92 -17.58 -0.70
CA GLY A 152 11.53 -17.44 -1.13
C GLY A 152 11.20 -16.14 -1.88
N TYR A 153 12.17 -15.25 -2.12
CA TYR A 153 11.91 -13.95 -2.75
C TYR A 153 11.41 -14.07 -4.19
N GLN A 154 10.19 -13.58 -4.42
CA GLN A 154 9.54 -13.57 -5.74
C GLN A 154 9.35 -12.15 -6.31
N GLY A 155 9.40 -11.12 -5.47
CA GLY A 155 9.20 -9.74 -5.89
C GLY A 155 8.68 -8.85 -4.76
N MET A 156 8.64 -7.54 -5.04
CA MET A 156 7.96 -6.56 -4.20
C MET A 156 6.53 -6.34 -4.69
N VAL A 157 5.68 -5.78 -3.83
CA VAL A 157 4.36 -5.24 -4.25
C VAL A 157 4.56 -4.26 -5.41
N PRO A 158 3.64 -4.13 -6.38
CA PRO A 158 3.77 -3.14 -7.45
C PRO A 158 4.01 -1.72 -6.91
N ILE A 159 4.76 -0.89 -7.65
CA ILE A 159 4.94 0.51 -7.26
C ILE A 159 3.55 1.17 -7.28
N PRO A 160 3.17 1.89 -6.21
CA PRO A 160 1.89 2.60 -6.20
C PRO A 160 1.84 3.56 -7.39
N ALA A 161 0.70 3.60 -8.08
CA ALA A 161 0.51 4.51 -9.19
C ALA A 161 0.75 5.95 -8.73
N ARG A 162 1.61 6.68 -9.45
CA ARG A 162 1.80 8.11 -9.20
C ARG A 162 0.49 8.82 -9.52
N LEU A 163 0.09 9.75 -8.65
CA LEU A 163 -1.10 10.55 -8.92
C LEU A 163 -0.85 11.40 -10.16
N LYS A 164 -1.88 11.53 -10.99
CA LYS A 164 -1.85 12.48 -12.10
C LYS A 164 -1.71 13.89 -11.52
N PRO A 165 -0.72 14.68 -11.95
CA PRO A 165 -0.57 16.04 -11.48
C PRO A 165 -1.74 16.89 -11.95
N ILE A 166 -2.01 17.96 -11.21
CA ILE A 166 -2.90 19.03 -11.64
C ILE A 166 -2.05 20.24 -12.03
N PRO A 167 -2.53 21.17 -12.88
CA PRO A 167 -1.73 22.31 -13.34
C PRO A 167 -1.05 23.09 -12.22
N SER A 168 -1.74 23.29 -11.09
CA SER A 168 -1.22 24.04 -9.93
C SER A 168 -0.01 23.40 -9.23
N GLU A 169 0.35 22.16 -9.57
CA GLU A 169 1.54 21.48 -9.08
C GLU A 169 2.69 21.46 -10.09
N VAL A 170 2.39 21.74 -11.35
CA VAL A 170 3.35 21.66 -12.44
C VAL A 170 4.08 22.99 -12.58
N LYS A 171 5.41 22.92 -12.44
CA LYS A 171 6.32 24.06 -12.65
C LYS A 171 6.80 24.05 -14.09
N VAL A 172 6.62 25.17 -14.79
CA VAL A 172 6.97 25.30 -16.21
C VAL A 172 7.88 26.51 -16.42
N ASN A 173 8.97 26.30 -17.14
CA ASN A 173 9.74 27.36 -17.77
C ASN A 173 9.25 27.50 -19.21
N VAL A 174 9.09 28.72 -19.71
CA VAL A 174 8.62 28.98 -21.07
C VAL A 174 9.73 29.66 -21.86
N TYR A 175 10.19 28.99 -22.91
CA TYR A 175 11.29 29.44 -23.75
C TYR A 175 10.85 29.74 -25.17
N ASN A 176 11.29 30.88 -25.70
CA ASN A 176 11.11 31.23 -27.11
C ASN A 176 12.32 30.80 -27.94
N THR A 177 12.08 30.15 -29.08
CA THR A 177 13.13 29.87 -30.10
C THR A 177 12.83 30.53 -31.44
N THR A 178 11.78 31.35 -31.49
CA THR A 178 11.28 32.01 -32.70
C THR A 178 11.77 33.45 -32.80
N TYR A 179 11.55 34.07 -33.96
CA TYR A 179 11.80 35.50 -34.17
C TYR A 179 10.68 36.41 -33.63
N LYS A 180 9.60 35.84 -33.08
CA LYS A 180 8.46 36.61 -32.58
C LYS A 180 8.76 37.15 -31.18
N THR A 181 9.02 38.44 -31.07
CA THR A 181 9.23 39.11 -29.78
C THR A 181 8.00 38.98 -28.89
N GLY A 182 8.21 38.69 -27.61
CA GLY A 182 7.13 38.59 -26.62
C GLY A 182 6.35 37.28 -26.61
N LEU A 183 6.56 36.38 -27.59
CA LEU A 183 5.80 35.12 -27.69
C LEU A 183 5.87 34.26 -26.43
N ALA A 184 7.05 34.08 -25.84
CA ALA A 184 7.18 33.32 -24.59
C ALA A 184 6.37 33.93 -23.44
N LYS A 185 6.29 35.26 -23.36
CA LYS A 185 5.50 35.93 -22.33
C LYS A 185 4.00 35.71 -22.56
N THR A 186 3.53 35.88 -23.79
CA THR A 186 2.12 35.62 -24.14
C THR A 186 1.72 34.17 -23.84
N VAL A 187 2.55 33.20 -24.22
CA VAL A 187 2.29 31.78 -23.93
C VAL A 187 2.38 31.49 -22.44
N ALA A 188 3.35 32.09 -21.73
CA ALA A 188 3.47 31.96 -20.28
C ALA A 188 2.22 32.48 -19.55
N ASP A 189 1.71 33.65 -19.93
CA ASP A 189 0.49 34.22 -19.34
C ASP A 189 -0.72 33.30 -19.59
N ALA A 190 -0.84 32.74 -20.80
CA ALA A 190 -1.90 31.80 -21.13
C ALA A 190 -1.77 30.44 -20.40
N VAL A 191 -0.54 29.96 -20.18
CA VAL A 191 -0.25 28.75 -19.40
C VAL A 191 -0.54 28.99 -17.91
N ALA A 192 -0.16 30.15 -17.38
CA ALA A 192 -0.46 30.55 -16.01
C ALA A 192 -1.98 30.70 -15.77
N ALA A 193 -2.72 31.26 -16.72
CA ALA A 193 -4.18 31.36 -16.67
C ALA A 193 -4.88 29.99 -16.62
N ARG A 194 -4.22 28.93 -17.10
CA ARG A 194 -4.68 27.53 -17.00
C ARG A 194 -4.29 26.85 -15.68
N GLY A 195 -3.71 27.61 -14.75
CA GLY A 195 -3.35 27.17 -13.40
C GLY A 195 -1.93 26.60 -13.27
N PHE A 196 -1.13 26.58 -14.33
CA PHE A 196 0.27 26.14 -14.25
C PHE A 196 1.15 27.16 -13.50
N LYS A 197 2.18 26.68 -12.80
CA LYS A 197 3.15 27.55 -12.12
C LYS A 197 4.30 27.90 -13.07
N VAL A 198 4.20 29.05 -13.73
CA VAL A 198 5.31 29.58 -14.54
C VAL A 198 6.42 30.06 -13.63
N LYS A 199 7.64 29.56 -13.84
CA LYS A 199 8.83 29.93 -13.06
C LYS A 199 9.74 30.89 -13.81
N GLU A 200 9.97 30.60 -15.09
CA GLU A 200 10.90 31.36 -15.92
C GLU A 200 10.31 31.61 -17.29
N VAL A 201 10.57 32.79 -17.85
CA VAL A 201 10.17 33.19 -19.21
C VAL A 201 11.38 33.82 -19.87
N SER A 202 11.93 33.18 -20.90
CA SER A 202 13.17 33.64 -21.53
C SER A 202 13.30 33.13 -22.98
N ASN A 203 14.42 33.42 -23.63
CA ASN A 203 14.83 32.69 -24.83
C ASN A 203 15.48 31.36 -24.43
N ASP A 204 15.38 30.35 -25.31
CA ASP A 204 15.96 29.02 -25.02
C ASP A 204 17.49 29.11 -24.83
N PRO A 205 18.03 28.69 -23.68
CA PRO A 205 19.47 28.72 -23.42
C PRO A 205 20.27 27.85 -24.42
N LEU A 206 19.66 26.82 -25.01
CA LEU A 206 20.32 25.99 -26.01
C LEU A 206 20.52 26.69 -27.36
N ARG A 207 19.89 27.86 -27.58
CA ARG A 207 19.99 28.65 -28.83
C ARG A 207 19.74 27.81 -30.09
N THR A 208 18.86 26.81 -29.98
CA THR A 208 18.45 25.96 -31.09
C THR A 208 17.09 26.40 -31.61
N MET A 209 16.97 26.58 -32.93
CA MET A 209 15.68 26.92 -33.52
C MET A 209 14.80 25.67 -33.61
N GLN A 210 13.63 25.71 -32.99
CA GLN A 210 12.65 24.62 -33.10
C GLN A 210 11.72 24.89 -34.28
N ARG A 211 11.71 23.98 -35.26
CA ARG A 211 10.86 24.11 -36.46
C ARG A 211 9.41 23.67 -36.22
N GLY A 212 9.18 22.75 -35.27
CA GLY A 212 7.85 22.26 -34.90
C GLY A 212 7.03 23.26 -34.09
N THR A 213 5.89 22.80 -33.56
CA THR A 213 4.99 23.63 -32.74
C THR A 213 5.63 23.97 -31.40
N ALA A 214 6.02 22.95 -30.64
CA ALA A 214 6.73 23.11 -29.38
C ALA A 214 7.46 21.81 -29.01
N VAL A 215 8.45 21.93 -28.13
CA VAL A 215 9.13 20.81 -27.48
C VAL A 215 8.97 20.97 -25.97
N ILE A 216 8.47 19.95 -25.30
CA ILE A 216 8.39 19.89 -23.84
C ILE A 216 9.55 19.04 -23.35
N ARG A 217 10.54 19.66 -22.72
CA ARG A 217 11.69 18.97 -22.12
C ARG A 217 11.42 18.65 -20.66
N TYR A 218 11.67 17.42 -20.23
CA TYR A 218 11.34 16.95 -18.89
C TYR A 218 12.33 15.88 -18.39
N GLY A 219 12.48 15.79 -17.07
CA GLY A 219 13.25 14.73 -16.40
C GLY A 219 12.38 13.54 -16.01
N GLU A 220 12.97 12.51 -15.39
CA GLU A 220 12.26 11.29 -14.96
C GLU A 220 10.98 11.58 -14.16
N ASP A 221 11.06 12.52 -13.20
CA ASP A 221 9.94 12.84 -12.31
C ASP A 221 8.86 13.71 -12.98
N GLY A 222 9.17 14.31 -14.14
CA GLY A 222 8.31 15.25 -14.85
C GLY A 222 7.43 14.62 -15.94
N ASP A 223 7.53 13.33 -16.20
CA ASP A 223 6.86 12.66 -17.32
C ASP A 223 5.32 12.79 -17.31
N LEU A 224 4.68 12.61 -16.15
CA LEU A 224 3.22 12.79 -16.02
C LEU A 224 2.81 14.26 -16.17
N ALA A 225 3.64 15.18 -15.70
CA ALA A 225 3.41 16.61 -15.83
C ALA A 225 3.61 17.07 -17.29
N ALA A 226 4.58 16.49 -17.99
CA ALA A 226 4.83 16.73 -19.41
C ALA A 226 3.65 16.24 -20.26
N ALA A 227 3.14 15.04 -19.97
CA ALA A 227 1.94 14.51 -20.63
C ALA A 227 0.70 15.40 -20.40
N LEU A 228 0.54 15.93 -19.18
CA LEU A 228 -0.51 16.91 -18.89
C LEU A 228 -0.33 18.17 -19.74
N LEU A 229 0.86 18.77 -19.75
CA LEU A 229 1.15 19.98 -20.50
C LEU A 229 0.99 19.77 -22.02
N GLN A 230 1.36 18.61 -22.54
CA GLN A 230 1.19 18.25 -23.95
C GLN A 230 -0.29 18.31 -24.38
N GLY A 231 -1.23 17.96 -23.51
CA GLY A 231 -2.66 18.09 -23.78
C GLY A 231 -3.12 19.53 -24.04
N HIS A 232 -2.37 20.52 -23.55
CA HIS A 232 -2.65 21.95 -23.78
C HIS A 232 -1.92 22.55 -24.98
N VAL A 233 -0.96 21.81 -25.57
CA VAL A 233 -0.11 22.29 -26.66
C VAL A 233 -0.16 21.29 -27.81
N PRO A 234 -1.12 21.43 -28.74
CA PRO A 234 -1.33 20.45 -29.80
C PRO A 234 -0.09 20.38 -30.71
N GLY A 235 0.40 19.16 -30.96
CA GLY A 235 1.61 18.95 -31.75
C GLY A 235 2.93 19.19 -31.00
N ALA A 236 2.90 19.41 -29.68
CA ALA A 236 4.11 19.43 -28.87
C ALA A 236 4.77 18.05 -28.81
N GLN A 237 6.10 18.01 -28.96
CA GLN A 237 6.90 16.80 -28.81
C GLN A 237 7.43 16.68 -27.38
N LEU A 238 7.35 15.48 -26.81
CA LEU A 238 7.92 15.16 -25.50
C LEU A 238 9.38 14.72 -25.67
N VAL A 239 10.31 15.43 -25.01
CA VAL A 239 11.73 15.08 -24.99
C VAL A 239 12.17 14.86 -23.56
N LYS A 240 12.51 13.61 -23.24
CA LYS A 240 13.10 13.27 -21.94
C LYS A 240 14.57 13.63 -21.92
N ASP A 241 14.99 14.42 -20.96
CA ASP A 241 16.41 14.70 -20.69
C ASP A 241 16.85 14.11 -19.34
N THR A 242 18.12 14.33 -19.00
CA THR A 242 18.74 13.78 -17.79
C THR A 242 18.60 14.69 -16.57
N ARG A 243 17.72 15.71 -16.60
CA ARG A 243 17.52 16.60 -15.45
C ARG A 243 16.89 15.84 -14.28
N LEU A 244 17.19 16.32 -13.08
CA LEU A 244 16.52 15.87 -11.85
C LEU A 244 15.29 16.74 -11.57
N GLY A 245 14.27 16.13 -10.97
CA GLY A 245 13.04 16.83 -10.57
C GLY A 245 12.00 16.97 -11.68
N ALA A 246 10.87 17.57 -11.30
CA ALA A 246 9.64 17.60 -12.10
C ALA A 246 9.39 18.94 -12.83
N THR A 247 10.40 19.80 -12.98
CA THR A 247 10.25 21.07 -13.71
C THR A 247 10.34 20.82 -15.21
N LEU A 248 9.38 21.40 -15.93
CA LEU A 248 9.24 21.26 -17.38
C LEU A 248 9.78 22.50 -18.08
N ASP A 249 10.35 22.33 -19.28
CA ASP A 249 10.60 23.44 -20.19
C ASP A 249 9.67 23.34 -21.40
N LEU A 250 8.81 24.33 -21.58
CA LEU A 250 8.01 24.51 -22.78
C LEU A 250 8.79 25.37 -23.76
N VAL A 251 9.35 24.74 -24.79
CA VAL A 251 10.16 25.40 -25.82
C VAL A 251 9.29 25.63 -27.05
N ILE A 252 8.97 26.88 -27.31
CA ILE A 252 8.05 27.29 -28.38
C ILE A 252 8.82 27.33 -29.69
N GLY A 253 8.29 26.66 -30.72
CA GLY A 253 8.86 26.61 -32.06
C GLY A 253 8.12 27.48 -33.07
N ASN A 254 8.69 27.59 -34.27
CA ASN A 254 8.19 28.51 -35.31
C ASN A 254 6.81 28.15 -35.86
N ALA A 255 6.42 26.87 -35.80
CA ALA A 255 5.08 26.43 -36.21
C ALA A 255 4.02 26.65 -35.11
N PHE A 256 4.39 27.28 -33.98
CA PHE A 256 3.43 27.61 -32.93
C PHE A 256 2.41 28.64 -33.41
N THR A 257 1.13 28.27 -33.28
CA THR A 257 -0.02 29.11 -33.58
C THR A 257 -0.72 29.50 -32.28
N ASP A 258 -1.27 28.54 -31.55
CA ASP A 258 -2.01 28.76 -30.31
C ASP A 258 -2.00 27.50 -29.42
N LEU A 259 -2.43 27.68 -28.17
CA LEU A 259 -2.73 26.61 -27.24
C LEU A 259 -4.09 25.98 -27.55
N THR A 260 -4.34 24.77 -27.02
CA THR A 260 -5.67 24.13 -27.08
C THR A 260 -6.74 25.09 -26.53
N PRO A 261 -7.87 25.32 -27.22
CA PRO A 261 -8.96 26.14 -26.71
C PRO A 261 -9.37 25.69 -25.30
N THR A 262 -9.66 26.63 -24.40
CA THR A 262 -9.98 26.31 -23.00
C THR A 262 -11.20 25.40 -22.86
N ALA A 263 -12.15 25.48 -23.79
CA ALA A 263 -13.33 24.61 -23.84
C ALA A 263 -12.99 23.13 -24.13
N ASP A 264 -11.90 22.87 -24.83
CA ASP A 264 -11.47 21.52 -25.23
C ASP A 264 -10.49 20.91 -24.21
N VAL A 265 -10.14 21.65 -23.16
CA VAL A 265 -9.29 21.16 -22.09
C VAL A 265 -10.14 20.30 -21.15
N PRO A 266 -9.76 19.03 -20.90
CA PRO A 266 -10.45 18.18 -19.93
C PRO A 266 -10.51 18.87 -18.56
N PRO A 267 -11.66 18.81 -17.85
CA PRO A 267 -11.78 19.39 -16.53
C PRO A 267 -10.75 18.78 -15.57
N LEU A 268 -10.26 19.61 -14.64
CA LEU A 268 -9.25 19.16 -13.68
C LEU A 268 -9.79 18.00 -12.85
N PRO A 269 -8.99 16.93 -12.65
CA PRO A 269 -9.40 15.86 -11.76
C PRO A 269 -9.54 16.42 -10.34
N VAL A 270 -10.68 16.15 -9.70
CA VAL A 270 -10.88 16.49 -8.29
C VAL A 270 -9.92 15.66 -7.45
N ARG A 271 -9.05 16.34 -6.69
CA ARG A 271 -8.12 15.65 -5.80
C ARG A 271 -8.81 15.30 -4.49
N SER A 272 -9.04 14.02 -4.25
CA SER A 272 -9.41 13.53 -2.92
C SER A 272 -8.24 13.67 -1.95
N PRO A 273 -8.48 14.00 -0.66
CA PRO A 273 -7.43 13.94 0.36
C PRO A 273 -6.75 12.58 0.36
N GLN A 274 -5.41 12.57 0.37
CA GLN A 274 -4.67 11.32 0.45
C GLN A 274 -4.85 10.73 1.85
N ALA A 275 -5.16 9.44 1.92
CA ALA A 275 -5.13 8.72 3.19
C ALA A 275 -3.69 8.71 3.72
N VAL A 276 -3.53 9.04 5.00
CA VAL A 276 -2.23 8.91 5.67
C VAL A 276 -1.88 7.41 5.70
N PRO A 277 -0.68 7.00 5.25
CA PRO A 277 -0.29 5.60 5.33
C PRO A 277 -0.26 5.16 6.80
N THR A 278 -0.68 3.93 7.07
CA THR A 278 -0.69 3.37 8.43
C THR A 278 0.05 2.04 8.48
N VAL A 279 0.50 1.66 9.67
CA VAL A 279 1.03 0.34 9.98
C VAL A 279 0.24 -0.28 11.13
N ALA A 280 0.05 -1.59 11.09
CA ALA A 280 -0.67 -2.34 12.11
C ALA A 280 0.34 -3.05 13.01
N ARG A 281 0.47 -2.59 14.26
CA ARG A 281 1.33 -3.24 15.25
C ARG A 281 0.68 -4.56 15.68
N PRO A 282 1.40 -5.69 15.65
CA PRO A 282 0.88 -6.94 16.14
C PRO A 282 0.63 -6.85 17.64
N CYS A 283 -0.29 -7.67 18.10
CA CYS A 283 -0.52 -7.83 19.52
C CYS A 283 0.68 -8.47 20.21
N THR A 284 1.13 -7.83 21.27
CA THR A 284 2.15 -8.35 22.20
C THR A 284 1.54 -9.28 23.23
#